data_AF-Q7N5V7-F1
#
_entry.id   AF-Q7N5V7-F1
#
_cell.length_a   1.000
_cell.length_b   1.000
_cell.length_c   1.000
_cell.angle_alpha   90.00
_cell.angle_beta   90.00
_cell.angle_gamma   90.00
#
_symmetry.space_group_name_H-M   'P 1'
#
loop_
_entity.id
_entity.type
_entity.pdbx_description
1 polymer ?
#
loop_
_entity_poly.entity_id
_entity_poly.type
_entity_poly.pdbx_seq_one_letter_code
_entity_poly.pdbx_strand_id
1 'polypeptide(L)'
;MNKELKTESNRCFFHLMTIFYDLRMRTAMNERPDEIEALCNDEAFMGVVFKECIKKAKSHLPLVERHHPGAEGVSVKLVDLAYVMERLKAYHQDKGFMKESQK
;
A
#
# COMPACT_ATOMS: atom_id res chain seq x y z
N MET A 1 -23.44 9.90 -3.10
CA MET A 1 -21.98 9.79 -2.86
C MET A 1 -21.26 10.41 -4.04
N ASN A 2 -20.47 11.47 -3.83
CA ASN A 2 -19.76 12.13 -4.92
C ASN A 2 -18.73 11.14 -5.52
N LYS A 3 -18.90 10.78 -6.80
CA LYS A 3 -18.01 9.84 -7.50
C LYS A 3 -16.57 10.33 -7.52
N GLU A 4 -16.36 11.65 -7.55
CA GLU A 4 -15.04 12.28 -7.51
C GLU A 4 -14.36 12.04 -6.16
N LEU A 5 -15.09 12.22 -5.04
CA LEU A 5 -14.56 11.97 -3.70
C LEU A 5 -14.23 10.49 -3.45
N LYS A 6 -15.03 9.55 -3.99
CA LYS A 6 -14.69 8.12 -3.94
C LYS A 6 -13.39 7.83 -4.69
N THR A 7 -13.25 8.38 -5.89
CA THR A 7 -12.04 8.22 -6.72
C THR A 7 -10.82 8.80 -6.02
N GLU A 8 -10.91 10.01 -5.48
CA GLU A 8 -9.78 10.65 -4.81
C GLU A 8 -9.44 9.95 -3.48
N SER A 9 -10.45 9.53 -2.71
CA SER A 9 -10.22 8.72 -1.50
C SER A 9 -9.50 7.41 -1.80
N ASN A 10 -9.90 6.70 -2.86
CA ASN A 10 -9.21 5.49 -3.32
C ASN A 10 -7.77 5.79 -3.75
N ARG A 11 -7.55 6.90 -4.47
CA ARG A 11 -6.23 7.30 -4.95
C ARG A 11 -5.29 7.64 -3.80
N CYS A 12 -5.70 8.51 -2.88
CA CYS A 12 -4.90 8.88 -1.71
C CYS A 12 -4.61 7.66 -0.83
N PHE A 13 -5.63 6.82 -0.59
CA PHE A 13 -5.46 5.62 0.23
C PHE A 13 -4.50 4.62 -0.41
N PHE A 14 -4.63 4.37 -1.72
CA PHE A 14 -3.70 3.51 -2.45
C PHE A 14 -2.28 4.06 -2.41
N HIS A 15 -2.10 5.38 -2.58
CA HIS A 15 -0.78 6.00 -2.48
C HIS A 15 -0.14 5.78 -1.09
N LEU A 16 -0.89 5.99 -0.01
CA LEU A 16 -0.42 5.69 1.34
C LEU A 16 -0.04 4.20 1.50
N MET A 17 -0.87 3.29 0.99
CA MET A 17 -0.56 1.85 1.01
C MET A 17 0.75 1.53 0.30
N THR A 18 1.02 2.12 -0.87
CA THR A 18 2.29 1.91 -1.60
C THR A 18 3.50 2.43 -0.82
N ILE A 19 3.40 3.57 -0.15
CA ILE A 19 4.47 4.12 0.70
C ILE A 19 4.77 3.16 1.86
N PHE A 20 3.74 2.69 2.57
CA PHE A 20 3.94 1.78 3.70
C PHE A 20 4.43 0.40 3.27
N TYR A 21 3.99 -0.07 2.12
CA TYR A 21 4.47 -1.30 1.50
C TYR A 21 5.97 -1.19 1.18
N ASP A 22 6.37 -0.14 0.46
CA ASP A 22 7.77 0.07 0.08
C ASP A 22 8.69 0.17 1.31
N LEU A 23 8.25 0.89 2.34
CA LEU A 23 8.98 0.99 3.59
C LEU A 23 9.14 -0.39 4.25
N ARG A 24 8.06 -1.18 4.32
CA ARG A 24 8.08 -2.51 4.93
C ARG A 24 9.00 -3.48 4.18
N MET A 25 8.96 -3.45 2.85
CA MET A 25 9.79 -4.30 2.00
C MET A 25 11.27 -3.91 2.07
N ARG A 26 11.59 -2.61 2.10
CA ARG A 26 12.97 -2.14 2.32
C ARG A 26 13.51 -2.59 3.68
N THR A 27 12.70 -2.49 4.73
CA THR A 27 13.08 -3.02 6.05
C THR A 27 13.33 -4.52 6.00
N ALA A 28 12.43 -5.29 5.38
CA ALA A 28 12.62 -6.74 5.24
C ALA A 28 13.88 -7.11 4.46
N MET A 29 14.17 -6.39 3.37
CA MET A 29 15.37 -6.59 2.55
C MET A 29 16.66 -6.28 3.33
N ASN A 30 16.63 -5.30 4.24
CA ASN A 30 17.79 -4.98 5.07
C ASN A 30 17.98 -5.98 6.23
N GLU A 31 16.89 -6.50 6.80
CA GLU A 31 16.94 -7.45 7.92
C GLU A 31 17.26 -8.88 7.48
N ARG A 32 16.70 -9.29 6.33
CA ARG A 32 16.75 -10.66 5.82
C ARG A 32 16.91 -10.65 4.28
N PRO A 33 18.04 -10.12 3.77
CA PRO A 33 18.27 -9.98 2.32
C PRO A 33 18.18 -11.31 1.58
N ASP A 34 18.72 -12.39 2.15
CA ASP A 34 18.79 -13.70 1.50
C ASP A 34 17.41 -14.40 1.41
N GLU A 35 16.47 -14.00 2.26
CA GLU A 35 15.14 -14.61 2.33
C GLU A 35 14.07 -13.77 1.65
N ILE A 36 14.42 -12.57 1.16
CA ILE A 36 13.43 -11.60 0.67
C ILE A 36 12.62 -12.15 -0.50
N GLU A 37 13.26 -12.92 -1.39
CA GLU A 37 12.59 -13.53 -2.53
C GLU A 37 11.58 -14.59 -2.10
N ALA A 38 11.98 -15.49 -1.19
CA ALA A 38 11.08 -16.50 -0.63
C ALA A 38 9.90 -15.85 0.11
N LEU A 39 10.18 -14.82 0.91
CA LEU A 39 9.16 -14.04 1.62
C LEU A 39 8.19 -13.33 0.68
N CYS A 40 8.68 -12.74 -0.42
CA CYS A 40 7.82 -12.10 -1.42
C CYS A 40 6.85 -13.08 -2.08
N ASN A 41 7.23 -14.35 -2.17
CA ASN A 41 6.41 -15.41 -2.75
C ASN A 41 5.53 -16.13 -1.71
N ASP A 42 5.74 -15.89 -0.41
CA ASP A 42 4.96 -16.50 0.67
C ASP A 42 3.64 -15.74 0.89
N GLU A 43 2.53 -16.40 0.55
CA GLU A 43 1.20 -15.80 0.66
C GLU A 43 0.81 -15.39 2.08
N ALA A 44 1.26 -16.13 3.10
CA ALA A 44 0.93 -15.84 4.49
C ALA A 44 1.66 -14.57 4.96
N PHE A 45 2.95 -14.47 4.67
CA PHE A 45 3.78 -13.30 4.92
C PHE A 45 3.24 -12.08 4.19
N MET A 46 3.02 -12.19 2.88
CA MET A 46 2.49 -11.09 2.07
C MET A 46 1.09 -10.67 2.54
N GLY A 47 0.26 -11.63 2.96
CA GLY A 47 -1.04 -11.36 3.59
C GLY A 47 -0.91 -10.51 4.86
N VAL A 48 0.11 -10.72 5.68
CA VAL A 48 0.40 -9.87 6.85
C VAL A 48 0.86 -8.48 6.40
N VAL A 49 1.81 -8.39 5.47
CA VAL A 49 2.33 -7.12 4.94
C VAL A 49 1.19 -6.24 4.39
N PHE A 50 0.30 -6.80 3.57
CA PHE A 50 -0.83 -6.05 3.02
C PHE A 50 -1.81 -5.56 4.09
N LYS A 51 -2.11 -6.39 5.11
CA LYS A 51 -2.94 -6.00 6.25
C LYS A 51 -2.32 -4.86 7.05
N GLU A 52 -1.01 -4.88 7.26
CA GLU A 52 -0.28 -3.79 7.92
C GLU A 52 -0.36 -2.49 7.12
N CYS A 53 -0.19 -2.56 5.80
CA CYS A 53 -0.30 -1.40 4.92
C CYS A 53 -1.69 -0.76 5.00
N ILE A 54 -2.76 -1.57 4.99
CA ILE A 54 -4.12 -1.09 5.20
C ILE A 54 -4.28 -0.42 6.56
N LYS A 55 -3.79 -1.05 7.63
CA LYS A 55 -3.91 -0.49 8.99
C LYS A 55 -3.23 0.87 9.08
N LYS A 56 -2.02 1.01 8.54
CA LYS A 56 -1.27 2.28 8.51
C LYS A 56 -1.95 3.32 7.60
N ALA A 57 -2.42 2.94 6.42
CA ALA A 57 -3.14 3.85 5.53
C ALA A 57 -4.43 4.39 6.18
N LYS A 58 -5.19 3.54 6.90
CA LYS A 58 -6.38 3.96 7.65
C LYS A 58 -6.07 5.00 8.73
N SER A 59 -4.96 4.85 9.44
CA SER A 59 -4.60 5.81 10.49
C SER A 59 -4.06 7.13 9.94
N HIS A 60 -3.50 7.14 8.73
CA HIS A 60 -2.86 8.32 8.13
C HIS A 60 -3.76 9.07 7.14
N LEU A 61 -4.75 8.43 6.51
CA LEU A 61 -5.63 9.12 5.57
C LEU A 61 -6.34 10.36 6.18
N PRO A 62 -6.84 10.33 7.43
CA PRO A 62 -7.41 11.53 8.06
C PRO A 62 -6.41 12.68 8.24
N LEU A 63 -5.11 12.40 8.22
CA LEU A 63 -4.08 13.43 8.26
C LEU A 63 -3.85 14.05 6.88
N VAL A 64 -4.13 13.31 5.79
CA VAL A 64 -4.01 13.83 4.42
C VAL A 64 -4.99 14.97 4.22
N GLU A 65 -6.25 14.77 4.60
CA GLU A 65 -7.30 15.81 4.57
C GLU A 65 -6.89 17.07 5.35
N ARG A 66 -6.21 16.91 6.49
CA ARG A 66 -5.81 18.03 7.35
C ARG A 66 -4.62 18.84 6.83
N HIS A 67 -3.75 18.24 6.02
CA HIS A 67 -2.47 18.86 5.65
C HIS A 67 -2.31 19.13 4.14
N HIS A 68 -3.18 18.60 3.28
CA HIS A 68 -3.10 18.80 1.84
C HIS A 68 -4.29 19.64 1.32
N PRO A 69 -4.05 20.90 0.90
CA PRO A 69 -5.04 21.69 0.20
C PRO A 69 -5.56 20.93 -1.03
N GLY A 70 -6.88 20.72 -1.11
CA GLY A 70 -7.52 19.92 -2.17
C GLY A 70 -7.87 18.47 -1.80
N ALA A 71 -7.52 18.01 -0.60
CA ALA A 71 -7.93 16.69 -0.07
C ALA A 71 -9.20 16.75 0.81
N GLU A 72 -9.92 17.87 0.81
CA GLU A 72 -11.17 18.05 1.57
C GLU A 72 -12.20 16.97 1.20
N GLY A 73 -12.75 16.29 2.21
CA GLY A 73 -13.74 15.24 2.00
C GLY A 73 -13.17 13.86 1.63
N VAL A 74 -11.84 13.71 1.53
CA VAL A 74 -11.21 12.39 1.45
C VAL A 74 -11.47 11.64 2.76
N SER A 75 -12.00 10.43 2.67
CA SER A 75 -12.40 9.67 3.86
C SER A 75 -12.18 8.19 3.70
N VAL A 76 -11.75 7.53 4.78
CA VAL A 76 -11.62 6.07 4.84
C VAL A 76 -12.96 5.39 4.55
N LYS A 77 -14.09 6.04 4.88
CA LYS A 77 -15.44 5.53 4.62
C LYS A 77 -15.78 5.46 3.12
N LEU A 78 -15.10 6.26 2.30
CA LEU A 78 -15.30 6.28 0.84
C LEU A 78 -14.34 5.32 0.12
N VAL A 79 -13.40 4.71 0.84
CA VAL A 79 -12.42 3.79 0.27
C VAL A 79 -13.05 2.43 -0.02
N ASP A 80 -12.86 1.98 -1.25
CA ASP A 80 -13.17 0.64 -1.70
C ASP A 80 -11.98 -0.29 -1.39
N LEU A 81 -12.02 -0.94 -0.22
CA LEU A 81 -10.90 -1.74 0.29
C LEU A 81 -10.54 -2.91 -0.63
N ALA A 82 -11.52 -3.54 -1.28
CA ALA A 82 -11.26 -4.63 -2.22
C ALA A 82 -10.50 -4.11 -3.45
N TYR A 83 -10.96 -2.99 -4.03
CA TYR A 83 -10.30 -2.37 -5.17
C TYR A 83 -8.85 -1.95 -4.88
N VAL A 84 -8.60 -1.24 -3.77
CA VAL A 84 -7.24 -0.80 -3.43
C VAL A 84 -6.33 -1.96 -3.04
N MET A 85 -6.88 -3.05 -2.47
CA MET A 85 -6.13 -4.26 -2.17
C MET A 85 -5.69 -4.99 -3.44
N GLU A 86 -6.59 -5.19 -4.40
CA GLU A 86 -6.24 -5.79 -5.69
C GLU A 86 -5.17 -4.97 -6.41
N ARG A 87 -5.27 -3.63 -6.35
CA ARG A 87 -4.22 -2.76 -6.89
C ARG A 87 -2.89 -2.89 -6.16
N LEU A 88 -2.88 -3.08 -4.83
CA LEU A 88 -1.63 -3.27 -4.09
C LEU A 88 -0.98 -4.62 -4.41
N LYS A 89 -1.78 -5.69 -4.61
CA LYS A 89 -1.26 -6.98 -5.08
C LYS A 89 -0.65 -6.87 -6.48
N ALA A 90 -1.35 -6.21 -7.40
CA ALA A 90 -0.81 -5.93 -8.73
C ALA A 90 0.46 -5.09 -8.65
N TYR A 91 0.50 -4.07 -7.78
CA TYR A 91 1.69 -3.29 -7.53
C TYR A 91 2.87 -4.12 -6.99
N HIS A 92 2.63 -5.07 -6.08
CA HIS A 92 3.63 -6.01 -5.60
C HIS A 92 4.18 -6.90 -6.73
N GLN A 93 3.30 -7.44 -7.57
CA GLN A 93 3.67 -8.27 -8.73
C GLN A 93 4.48 -7.47 -9.77
N ASP A 94 4.03 -6.25 -10.09
CA ASP A 94 4.71 -5.34 -11.02
C ASP A 94 6.08 -4.91 -10.49
N LYS A 95 6.16 -4.71 -9.18
CA LYS A 95 7.38 -4.27 -8.53
C LYS A 95 8.48 -5.30 -8.48
N GLY A 96 8.20 -6.55 -8.86
CA GLY A 96 9.18 -7.53 -9.31
C GLY A 96 10.60 -7.29 -8.80
N PHE A 97 10.79 -7.23 -7.47
CA PHE A 97 12.12 -7.17 -6.85
C PHE A 97 12.86 -8.52 -6.99
N MET A 98 12.30 -9.35 -7.88
CA MET A 98 12.88 -10.24 -8.89
C MET A 98 13.51 -9.55 -10.15
N LYS A 99 14.05 -8.32 -10.12
CA LYS A 99 14.75 -7.77 -11.31
C LYS A 99 16.15 -7.19 -11.09
N GLU A 100 16.64 -7.10 -9.85
CA GLU A 100 18.00 -6.60 -9.57
C GLU A 100 18.88 -7.53 -8.71
N SER A 101 18.40 -8.70 -8.31
CA SER A 101 19.27 -9.80 -7.81
C SER A 101 20.01 -10.57 -8.93
N GLN A 102 20.05 -10.04 -10.16
CA GLN A 102 20.71 -10.64 -11.33
C GLN A 102 21.83 -9.79 -11.98
N LYS A 103 22.46 -8.83 -11.27
CA LYS A 103 23.70 -8.21 -11.77
C LYS A 103 24.76 -8.02 -10.69
#